data_AF-A0A918BJF0-F1
#
_entry.id   AF-A0A918BJF0-F1
#
_cell.length_a   1.000
_cell.length_b   1.000
_cell.length_c   1.000
_cell.angle_alpha   90.00
_cell.angle_beta   90.00
_cell.angle_gamma   90.00
#
_symmetry.space_group_name_H-M   'P 1'
#
loop_
_entity.id
_entity.type
_entity.pdbx_description
1 polymer ?
#
loop_
_entity_poly.entity_id
_entity_poly.type
_entity_poly.pdbx_seq_one_letter_code
_entity_poly.pdbx_strand_id
1 'polypeptide(L)'
;MDDRAALRGIVYVLRKGVSWADVSAERIGRSGVTAWRRLRDWTEAGVRPRLHEVLPADLRKAGLLEMDDAADDGSQVRAFKGGLTPGLRRSTGPVREASTT
;
A
#
# COMPACT_ATOMS: atom_id res chain seq x y z
N MET A 1 -19.95 11.60 9.72
CA MET A 1 -19.00 11.64 8.58
C MET A 1 -19.70 10.96 7.42
N ASP A 2 -19.61 11.45 6.18
CA ASP A 2 -20.30 10.82 5.04
C ASP A 2 -19.53 9.58 4.59
N ASP A 3 -20.11 8.40 4.82
CA ASP A 3 -19.49 7.11 4.50
C ASP A 3 -19.24 6.96 3.00
N ARG A 4 -20.04 7.63 2.16
CA ARG A 4 -19.86 7.62 0.70
C ARG A 4 -18.61 8.41 0.30
N ALA A 5 -18.37 9.59 0.86
CA ALA A 5 -17.15 10.35 0.64
C ALA A 5 -15.90 9.60 1.15
N ALA A 6 -16.00 8.93 2.31
CA ALA A 6 -14.92 8.08 2.82
C ALA A 6 -14.58 6.94 1.85
N LEU A 7 -15.60 6.22 1.38
CA LEU A 7 -15.43 5.12 0.43
C LEU A 7 -14.82 5.60 -0.90
N ARG A 8 -15.25 6.76 -1.43
CA ARG A 8 -14.64 7.37 -2.62
C ARG A 8 -13.14 7.64 -2.41
N GLY A 9 -12.76 8.18 -1.24
CA GLY A 9 -11.37 8.46 -0.91
C GLY A 9 -10.52 7.18 -0.85
N ILE A 10 -11.06 6.13 -0.23
CA ILE A 10 -10.40 4.81 -0.15
C ILE A 10 -10.19 4.22 -1.56
N VAL A 11 -11.24 4.19 -2.39
CA VAL A 11 -11.16 3.68 -3.77
C VAL A 11 -10.18 4.50 -4.61
N TYR A 12 -10.13 5.82 -4.43
CA TYR A 12 -9.20 6.69 -5.15
C TYR A 12 -7.74 6.34 -4.84
N VAL A 13 -7.40 6.17 -3.55
CA VAL A 13 -6.05 5.76 -3.12
C VAL A 13 -5.71 4.39 -3.68
N LEU A 14 -6.63 3.41 -3.58
CA LEU A 14 -6.41 2.07 -4.12
C LEU A 14 -6.20 2.05 -5.63
N ARG A 15 -6.92 2.89 -6.39
CA ARG A 15 -6.83 2.91 -7.86
C ARG A 15 -5.64 3.71 -8.38
N LYS A 16 -5.19 4.73 -7.64
CA LYS A 16 -4.14 5.67 -8.07
C LYS A 16 -2.78 5.44 -7.40
N GLY A 17 -2.73 4.68 -6.32
CA GLY A 17 -1.50 4.43 -5.57
C GLY A 17 -0.90 5.69 -4.92
N VAL A 18 -1.72 6.71 -4.64
CA VAL A 18 -1.27 7.98 -4.05
C VAL A 18 -1.35 7.97 -2.54
N SER A 19 -0.55 8.82 -1.87
CA SER A 19 -0.65 8.99 -0.43
C SER A 19 -2.00 9.61 -0.03
N TRP A 20 -2.44 9.39 1.22
CA TRP A 20 -3.66 10.02 1.74
C TRP A 20 -3.61 11.56 1.76
N ALA A 21 -2.42 12.15 1.77
CA ALA A 21 -2.23 13.61 1.72
C ALA A 21 -2.45 14.15 0.31
N ASP A 22 -2.17 13.35 -0.72
CA ASP A 22 -2.26 13.74 -2.14
C ASP A 22 -3.67 13.51 -2.74
N VAL A 23 -4.62 13.04 -1.93
CA VAL A 23 -6.01 12.84 -2.36
C VAL A 23 -6.67 14.20 -2.54
N SER A 24 -7.09 14.51 -3.77
CA SER A 24 -7.85 15.72 -4.10
C SER A 24 -9.18 15.77 -3.34
N ALA A 25 -9.27 16.68 -2.37
CA ALA A 25 -10.47 16.87 -1.58
C ALA A 25 -11.66 17.37 -2.43
N GLU A 26 -11.39 18.12 -3.49
CA GLU A 26 -12.40 18.61 -4.45
C GLU A 26 -13.10 17.44 -5.16
N ARG A 27 -12.33 16.42 -5.58
CA ARG A 27 -12.87 15.24 -6.27
C ARG A 27 -13.63 14.30 -5.34
N ILE A 28 -13.20 14.18 -4.08
CA ILE A 28 -13.74 13.22 -3.11
C ILE A 28 -14.83 13.85 -2.22
N GLY A 29 -14.85 15.19 -2.12
CA GLY A 29 -15.69 15.97 -1.21
C GLY A 29 -15.12 16.10 0.21
N ARG A 30 -14.00 15.42 0.50
CA ARG A 30 -13.31 15.39 1.81
C ARG A 30 -11.82 15.11 1.61
N SER A 31 -10.98 15.49 2.59
CA SER A 31 -9.55 15.16 2.56
C SER A 31 -9.31 13.65 2.69
N GLY A 32 -8.25 13.15 2.04
CA GLY A 32 -7.85 11.74 2.16
C GLY A 32 -7.52 11.33 3.60
N VAL A 33 -6.92 12.23 4.39
CA VAL A 33 -6.68 12.00 5.82
C VAL A 33 -7.97 11.72 6.59
N THR A 34 -9.07 12.39 6.24
CA THR A 34 -10.39 12.14 6.86
C THR A 34 -10.94 10.77 6.46
N ALA A 35 -10.77 10.37 5.19
CA ALA A 35 -11.13 9.03 4.71
C ALA A 35 -10.31 7.92 5.41
N TRP A 36 -9.01 8.13 5.60
CA TRP A 36 -8.15 7.21 6.34
C TRP A 36 -8.58 7.03 7.79
N ARG A 37 -8.90 8.12 8.50
CA ARG A 37 -9.42 8.03 9.88
C ARG A 37 -10.69 7.18 9.92
N ARG A 38 -11.60 7.36 8.96
CA ARG A 38 -12.82 6.55 8.89
C ARG A 38 -12.54 5.09 8.59
N LEU A 39 -11.60 4.80 7.70
CA LEU A 39 -11.16 3.43 7.42
C LEU A 39 -10.58 2.77 8.68
N ARG A 40 -9.86 3.52 9.52
CA ARG A 40 -9.36 3.05 10.81
C ARG A 40 -10.52 2.72 11.75
N ASP A 41 -11.49 3.62 11.90
CA ASP A 41 -12.67 3.37 12.74
C ASP A 41 -13.47 2.14 12.28
N TRP A 42 -13.59 1.93 10.96
CA TRP A 42 -14.20 0.72 10.38
C TRP A 42 -13.40 -0.55 10.64
N THR A 43 -12.07 -0.44 10.72
CA THR A 43 -11.22 -1.57 11.06
C THR A 43 -11.44 -1.97 12.52
N GLU A 44 -11.48 -0.99 13.43
CA GLU A 44 -11.78 -1.21 14.86
C GLU A 44 -13.21 -1.75 15.07
N ALA A 45 -14.16 -1.32 14.26
CA ALA A 45 -15.54 -1.80 14.29
C ALA A 45 -15.77 -3.14 13.54
N GLY A 46 -14.73 -3.75 12.97
CA GLY A 46 -14.83 -5.04 12.26
C GLY A 46 -15.55 -4.99 10.90
N VAL A 47 -15.74 -3.80 10.32
CA VAL A 47 -16.38 -3.61 9.00
C VAL A 47 -15.42 -3.93 7.85
N ARG A 48 -14.12 -3.71 8.06
CA ARG A 48 -13.09 -3.87 7.02
C ARG A 48 -13.06 -5.23 6.31
N PRO A 49 -13.18 -6.40 7.00
CA PRO A 49 -13.16 -7.70 6.33
C PRO A 49 -14.28 -7.84 5.29
N ARG A 50 -15.52 -7.49 5.68
CA ARG A 50 -16.68 -7.55 4.78
C ARG A 50 -16.54 -6.59 3.60
N LEU A 51 -16.01 -5.39 3.86
CA LEU A 51 -15.75 -4.41 2.79
C LEU A 51 -14.70 -4.94 1.79
N HIS A 52 -13.66 -5.61 2.28
CA HIS A 52 -12.59 -6.17 1.47
C HIS A 52 -13.05 -7.32 0.57
N GLU A 53 -14.13 -8.03 0.93
CA GLU A 53 -14.71 -9.07 0.08
C GLU A 53 -15.62 -8.48 -1.00
N VAL A 54 -16.53 -7.58 -0.61
CA VAL A 54 -17.61 -7.07 -1.48
C VAL A 54 -17.08 -6.06 -2.49
N LEU A 55 -16.26 -5.10 -2.03
CA LEU A 55 -15.86 -3.97 -2.87
C LEU A 55 -15.03 -4.40 -4.10
N PRO A 56 -13.99 -5.25 -3.98
CA PRO A 56 -13.25 -5.71 -5.15
C PRO A 56 -14.10 -6.58 -6.07
N ALA A 57 -15.02 -7.39 -5.53
CA ALA A 57 -15.92 -8.21 -6.33
C ALA A 57 -16.85 -7.36 -7.20
N ASP A 58 -17.43 -6.31 -6.63
CA ASP A 58 -18.32 -5.40 -7.38
C ASP A 58 -17.55 -4.53 -8.37
N LEU A 59 -16.35 -4.07 -8.02
CA LEU A 59 -15.50 -3.30 -8.94
C LEU A 59 -15.01 -4.13 -10.12
N ARG A 60 -14.70 -5.42 -9.91
CA ARG A 60 -14.39 -6.37 -10.99
C ARG A 60 -15.58 -6.60 -11.90
N LYS A 61 -16.78 -6.85 -11.34
CA LYS A 61 -18.01 -6.98 -12.14
C LYS A 61 -18.29 -5.75 -12.99
N ALA A 62 -17.95 -4.56 -12.51
CA ALA A 62 -18.13 -3.30 -13.21
C ALA A 62 -17.01 -2.98 -14.23
N GLY A 63 -15.95 -3.80 -14.33
CA GLY A 63 -14.78 -3.50 -15.19
C GLY A 63 -14.02 -2.24 -14.75
N LEU A 64 -14.12 -1.85 -13.48
CA LEU A 64 -13.49 -0.64 -12.95
C LEU A 64 -12.17 -0.92 -12.22
N LEU A 65 -11.86 -2.20 -12.02
CA LEU A 65 -10.67 -2.68 -11.32
C LEU A 65 -10.00 -3.79 -12.14
N GLU A 66 -9.11 -3.39 -13.03
CA GLU A 66 -8.12 -4.28 -13.65
C GLU A 66 -7.07 -4.66 -12.61
N MET A 67 -6.80 -5.96 -12.47
CA MET A 67 -5.86 -6.53 -11.51
C MET A 67 -4.75 -7.33 -12.20
N ASP A 68 -4.41 -6.98 -13.45
CA ASP A 68 -3.27 -7.56 -14.16
C ASP A 68 -1.94 -7.33 -13.43
N ASP A 69 -1.85 -6.23 -12.67
CA ASP A 69 -0.69 -5.89 -11.87
C ASP A 69 -0.93 -6.21 -10.38
N ALA A 70 -0.03 -6.99 -9.79
CA ALA A 70 0.02 -7.25 -8.36
C ALA A 70 1.21 -6.50 -7.74
N ALA A 71 0.93 -5.65 -6.76
CA ALA A 71 1.93 -5.00 -5.92
C ALA A 71 1.87 -5.61 -4.52
N ASP A 72 2.95 -6.27 -4.10
CA ASP A 72 3.12 -6.78 -2.73
C ASP A 72 3.94 -5.75 -1.94
N ASP A 73 3.36 -5.20 -0.86
CA ASP A 73 4.07 -4.25 0.03
C ASP A 73 4.50 -4.98 1.30
N GLY A 74 5.80 -5.21 1.43
CA GLY A 74 6.42 -5.84 2.59
C GLY A 74 7.10 -4.80 3.48
N SER A 75 6.72 -4.73 4.76
CA SER A 75 7.44 -3.91 5.73
C SER A 75 8.60 -4.70 6.35
N GLN A 76 9.84 -4.20 6.22
CA GLN A 76 10.98 -4.72 6.97
C GLN A 76 11.06 -4.07 8.35
N VAL A 77 10.83 -4.85 9.42
CA VAL A 77 11.05 -4.39 10.80
C VAL A 77 12.45 -4.80 11.22
N ARG A 78 13.26 -3.84 11.69
CA ARG A 78 14.60 -4.17 12.24
C ARG A 78 14.46 -5.11 13.42
N ALA A 79 15.22 -6.21 13.41
CA ALA A 79 15.38 -7.07 14.57
C ALA A 79 16.01 -6.25 15.71
N PHE A 80 15.25 -6.03 16.78
CA PHE A 80 15.69 -5.25 17.94
C PHE A 80 16.78 -5.97 18.76
N LYS A 81 16.89 -7.30 18.62
CA LYS A 81 17.85 -8.15 19.32
C LYS A 81 18.79 -8.85 18.32
N GLY A 82 19.64 -8.08 17.66
CA GLY A 82 20.73 -8.62 16.84
C GLY A 82 21.85 -9.16 17.73
N GLY A 83 22.14 -10.45 17.63
CA GLY A 83 23.40 -10.98 18.17
C GLY A 83 24.61 -10.33 17.50
N LEU A 84 25.73 -10.23 18.21
CA LEU A 84 27.00 -9.61 17.79
C LEU A 84 27.71 -10.31 16.61
N THR A 85 27.03 -11.15 15.85
CA THR A 85 27.63 -11.85 14.71
C THR A 85 27.14 -11.22 13.42
N PRO A 86 27.83 -10.20 12.87
CA PRO A 86 27.67 -9.89 11.46
C PRO A 86 28.08 -11.13 10.68
N GLY A 87 27.10 -11.78 10.02
CA GLY A 87 27.39 -12.75 8.99
C GLY A 87 28.34 -12.10 8.00
N LEU A 88 29.52 -12.69 7.83
CA LEU A 88 30.57 -12.20 6.95
C LEU A 88 29.95 -12.00 5.55
N ARG A 89 29.70 -10.75 5.15
CA ARG A 89 29.45 -10.44 3.75
C ARG A 89 30.71 -10.89 3.01
N ARG A 90 30.58 -11.90 2.14
CA ARG A 90 31.58 -12.09 1.10
C ARG A 90 31.56 -10.81 0.25
N SER A 91 32.57 -9.98 0.46
CA SER A 91 32.85 -8.86 -0.42
C SER A 91 33.27 -9.46 -1.76
N THR A 92 32.39 -9.39 -2.75
CA THR A 92 32.80 -9.56 -4.14
C THR A 92 33.54 -8.28 -4.51
N GLY A 93 34.84 -8.25 -4.26
CA GLY A 93 35.70 -7.20 -4.80
C GLY A 93 35.69 -7.25 -6.33
N PRO A 94 35.87 -6.12 -7.03
CA PRO A 94 35.89 -6.09 -8.48
C PRO A 94 37.04 -6.97 -8.97
N VAL A 95 36.73 -7.87 -9.91
CA VAL A 95 37.77 -8.61 -10.64
C VAL A 95 38.52 -7.58 -11.49
N ARG A 96 39.85 -7.51 -11.35
CA ARG A 96 40.68 -6.67 -12.21
C ARG A 96 40.98 -7.49 -13.46
N GLU A 97 40.36 -7.12 -14.56
CA GLU A 97 40.57 -7.75 -15.87
C GLU A 97 41.96 -7.37 -16.38
N ALA A 98 42.81 -8.36 -16.67
CA ALA A 98 44.13 -8.13 -17.23
C ALA A 98 43.99 -7.88 -18.74
N SER A 99 44.31 -6.66 -19.18
CA SER A 99 44.49 -6.33 -20.59
C SER A 99 45.56 -7.24 -21.21
N THR A 100 45.19 -7.96 -22.26
CA THR A 100 46.14 -8.64 -23.15
C THR A 100 46.39 -7.72 -24.35
N THR A 101 47.68 -7.53 -24.64
CA THR A 101 48.26 -6.78 -25.77
C THR A 101 47.88 -7.38 -27.12
#